data_AF-A0A960CY09-F1
#
_entry.id   AF-A0A960CY09-F1
#
_cell.length_a   1.000
_cell.length_b   1.000
_cell.length_c   1.000
_cell.angle_alpha   90.00
_cell.angle_beta   90.00
_cell.angle_gamma   90.00
#
_symmetry.space_group_name_H-M   'P 1'
#
loop_
_entity.id
_entity.type
_entity.pdbx_description
1 polymer ?
#
loop_
_entity_poly.entity_id
_entity_poly.type
_entity_poly.pdbx_seq_one_letter_code
_entity_poly.pdbx_strand_id
1 'polypeptide(L)' 'MNTLAQQHDCLLLDLDGTLFRGHSATVGAVPTLATVDARALFVTNNASRSAAEVAAHLCGLGFAADAGDVVTSAQS' A
#
# COMPACT_ATOMS: atom_id res chain seq x y z
N MET A 1 -20.02 4.46 15.49
CA MET A 1 -19.50 5.47 14.55
C MET A 1 -18.63 4.73 13.56
N ASN A 2 -18.83 4.95 12.27
CA ASN A 2 -17.99 4.33 11.24
C ASN A 2 -16.65 5.08 11.17
N THR A 3 -15.56 4.35 10.93
CA THR A 3 -14.25 4.96 10.65
C THR A 3 -14.25 5.59 9.26
N LEU A 4 -13.29 6.47 8.95
CA LEU A 4 -13.15 7.04 7.62
C LEU A 4 -12.96 5.94 6.56
N ALA A 5 -12.16 4.91 6.86
CA ALA A 5 -11.96 3.78 5.97
C ALA A 5 -13.27 3.03 5.66
N GLN A 6 -14.18 2.91 6.63
CA GLN A 6 -15.49 2.28 6.45
C GLN A 6 -16.49 3.12 5.63
N GLN A 7 -16.13 4.34 5.25
CA GLN A 7 -16.95 5.21 4.40
C GLN A 7 -16.53 5.16 2.92
N HIS A 8 -15.48 4.38 2.60
CA HIS A 8 -14.92 4.28 1.25
C HIS A 8 -14.78 2.82 0.84
N ASP A 9 -15.14 2.52 -0.42
CA ASP A 9 -15.01 1.18 -0.98
C ASP A 9 -13.54 0.80 -1.23
N CYS A 10 -12.69 1.80 -1.46
CA CYS A 10 -11.29 1.63 -1.78
C CYS A 10 -10.43 2.77 -1.22
N LEU A 11 -9.21 2.44 -0.80
CA LEU A 11 -8.17 3.38 -0.38
C LEU A 11 -7.02 3.35 -1.39
N LEU A 12 -6.67 4.50 -1.94
CA LEU A 12 -5.45 4.69 -2.74
C LEU A 12 -4.36 5.21 -1.83
N LEU A 13 -3.37 4.38 -1.55
CA LEU A 13 -2.34 4.61 -0.56
C LEU A 13 -1.02 4.90 -1.26
N ASP A 14 -0.49 6.09 -1.02
CA ASP A 14 0.90 6.41 -1.35
C ASP A 14 1.87 5.52 -0.55
N LEU A 15 3.09 5.34 -1.05
CA LEU A 15 4.08 4.45 -0.46
C LEU A 15 5.12 5.17 0.41
N ASP A 16 6.03 5.89 -0.23
CA ASP A 16 7.19 6.51 0.41
C ASP A 16 6.79 7.72 1.26
N GLY A 17 6.98 7.59 2.57
CA GLY A 17 6.60 8.62 3.54
C GLY A 17 5.24 8.38 4.20
N THR A 18 4.41 7.52 3.60
CA THR A 18 3.07 7.15 4.08
C THR A 18 3.09 5.76 4.74
N LEU A 19 3.40 4.69 3.99
CA LEU A 19 3.43 3.32 4.50
C LEU A 19 4.80 2.90 5.02
N PHE A 20 5.87 3.42 4.42
CA PHE A 20 7.24 3.15 4.86
C PHE A 20 8.16 4.34 4.61
N ARG A 21 9.32 4.33 5.25
CA ARG A 21 10.41 5.29 4.99
C ARG A 21 11.71 4.51 4.85
N GLY A 22 12.24 4.45 3.63
CA GLY A 22 13.39 3.61 3.32
C GLY A 22 13.04 2.13 3.47
N HIS A 23 13.66 1.45 4.43
CA HIS A 23 13.53 0.00 4.65
C HIS A 23 12.62 -0.38 5.84
N SER A 24 11.88 0.57 6.39
CA SER A 24 11.05 0.36 7.59
C SER A 24 9.62 0.87 7.39
N ALA A 25 8.63 0.05 7.78
CA ALA A 25 7.24 0.47 7.84
C ALA A 25 7.04 1.65 8.82
N THR A 26 6.12 2.54 8.51
CA THR A 26 5.73 3.62 9.43
C THR A 26 4.97 3.05 10.63
N VAL A 27 5.06 3.74 11.76
CA VAL A 27 4.51 3.25 13.04
C VAL A 27 3.02 2.97 12.91
N GLY A 28 2.64 1.72 13.16
CA GLY A 28 1.24 1.30 13.13
C GLY A 28 0.67 1.03 11.74
N ALA A 29 1.39 1.25 10.64
CA ALA A 29 0.84 1.08 9.30
C ALA A 29 0.39 -0.35 9.01
N VAL A 30 1.24 -1.33 9.28
CA VAL A 30 0.94 -2.76 9.09
C VAL A 30 -0.28 -3.19 9.91
N PRO A 31 -0.31 -3.03 11.26
CA PRO A 31 -1.46 -3.46 12.04
C PRO A 31 -2.73 -2.65 11.75
N THR A 32 -2.62 -1.38 11.35
CA THR A 32 -3.80 -0.59 10.97
C THR A 32 -4.41 -1.10 9.67
N LEU A 33 -3.61 -1.28 8.62
CA LEU A 33 -4.12 -1.78 7.33
C LEU A 33 -4.66 -3.21 7.44
N ALA A 34 -4.12 -4.04 8.34
CA ALA A 34 -4.65 -5.37 8.62
C ALA A 34 -6.08 -5.37 9.21
N THR A 35 -6.56 -4.23 9.71
CA THR A 35 -7.92 -4.07 10.26
C THR A 35 -8.88 -3.35 9.31
N VAL A 36 -8.43 -2.97 8.11
CA VAL A 36 -9.24 -2.28 7.12
C VAL A 36 -9.81 -3.31 6.15
N ASP A 37 -11.14 -3.40 6.08
CA ASP A 37 -11.84 -4.30 5.15
C ASP A 37 -11.96 -3.72 3.72
N ALA A 38 -11.77 -2.41 3.55
CA ALA A 38 -11.83 -1.73 2.26
C ALA A 38 -10.67 -2.16 1.35
N ARG A 39 -10.90 -2.17 0.03
CA ARG A 39 -9.86 -2.53 -0.94
C ARG A 39 -8.69 -1.53 -0.86
N ALA A 40 -7.48 -1.99 -0.57
CA ALA A 40 -6.28 -1.15 -0.62
C ALA A 40 -5.60 -1.25 -1.99
N LEU A 41 -5.34 -0.10 -2.62
CA LEU A 41 -4.47 0.01 -3.79
C LEU A 41 -3.22 0.82 -3.41
N PHE A 42 -2.06 0.25 -3.71
CA PHE A 42 -0.76 0.82 -3.42
C PHE A 42 -0.27 1.61 -4.64
N VAL A 43 -0.25 2.94 -4.52
CA VAL A 43 0.04 3.83 -5.64
C VAL A 43 1.43 4.42 -5.46
N THR A 44 2.26 4.32 -6.48
CA THR A 44 3.59 4.94 -6.47
C THR A 44 3.90 5.63 -7.79
N ASN A 45 4.53 6.79 -7.70
CA ASN A 45 5.09 7.49 -8.85
C ASN A 45 6.44 6.90 -9.30
N ASN A 46 6.97 5.92 -8.58
CA ASN A 46 8.24 5.29 -8.90
C ASN A 46 8.08 4.27 -10.04
N ALA A 47 8.49 4.65 -11.25
CA ALA A 47 8.48 3.80 -12.44
C ALA A 47 9.68 2.84 -12.53
N SER A 48 10.63 2.88 -11.59
CA SER A 48 11.84 2.05 -11.66
C SER A 48 11.62 0.59 -11.27
N ARG A 49 10.50 0.28 -10.59
CA ARG A 49 10.14 -1.06 -10.13
C ARG A 49 8.82 -1.47 -10.75
N SER A 50 8.72 -2.73 -11.14
CA SER A 50 7.45 -3.34 -11.54
C SER A 50 6.49 -3.46 -10.34
N ALA A 51 5.20 -3.58 -10.65
CA ALA A 51 4.17 -3.83 -9.64
C ALA A 51 4.48 -5.05 -8.73
N ALA A 52 5.03 -6.11 -9.32
CA ALA A 52 5.42 -7.32 -8.59
C ALA A 52 6.60 -7.08 -7.63
N GLU A 53 7.61 -6.30 -8.04
CA GLU A 53 8.74 -5.95 -7.16
C GLU A 53 8.31 -5.05 -6.01
N VAL A 54 7.38 -4.13 -6.25
CA VAL A 54 6.79 -3.29 -5.19
C VAL A 54 5.97 -4.13 -4.22
N ALA A 55 5.12 -5.03 -4.71
CA ALA A 55 4.34 -5.94 -3.86
C ALA A 55 5.26 -6.83 -3.00
N ALA A 56 6.32 -7.41 -3.59
CA ALA A 56 7.30 -8.20 -2.86
C ALA A 56 8.01 -7.38 -1.75
N HIS A 57 8.32 -6.10 -2.03
CA HIS A 57 8.89 -5.21 -1.02
C HIS A 57 7.90 -4.94 0.13
N LEU A 58 6.63 -4.65 -0.18
CA LEU A 58 5.58 -4.45 0.81
C LEU A 58 5.38 -5.69 1.69
N CYS A 59 5.34 -6.89 1.08
CA CYS A 59 5.29 -8.16 1.81
C CYS A 59 6.52 -8.36 2.72
N GLY A 60 7.71 -7.97 2.27
CA GLY A 60 8.92 -7.98 3.10
C GLY A 60 8.85 -7.06 4.32
N LEU A 61 8.03 -6.00 4.26
CA LEU A 61 7.74 -5.09 5.37
C LEU A 61 6.56 -5.54 6.24
N GLY A 62 5.87 -6.63 5.86
CA GLY A 62 4.75 -7.20 6.59
C GLY A 62 3.36 -6.76 6.12
N PHE A 63 3.25 -6.01 5.02
CA PHE A 63 1.95 -5.67 4.42
C PHE A 63 1.42 -6.86 3.61
N ALA A 64 0.10 -7.05 3.59
CA ALA A 64 -0.55 -7.93 2.63
C ALA A 64 -0.74 -7.17 1.31
N ALA A 65 0.03 -7.52 0.28
CA ALA A 65 -0.04 -6.88 -1.03
C ALA A 65 0.25 -7.88 -2.16
N ASP A 66 -0.60 -7.91 -3.17
CA ASP A 66 -0.36 -8.61 -4.42
C ASP A 66 0.02 -7.64 -5.54
N ALA A 67 0.62 -8.15 -6.62
CA ALA A 67 0.99 -7.32 -7.77
C ALA A 67 -0.22 -6.60 -8.41
N GLY A 68 -1.41 -7.20 -8.33
CA GLY A 68 -2.67 -6.59 -8.80
C GLY A 68 -3.19 -5.46 -7.91
N ASP A 69 -2.60 -5.26 -6.73
CA ASP A 69 -2.94 -4.18 -5.81
C ASP A 69 -2.05 -2.96 -6.03
N VAL A 70 -1.01 -3.07 -6.85
CA VAL A 70 -0.02 -2.01 -7.06
C VAL A 70 -0.26 -1.28 -8.38
N VAL A 71 -0.39 0.04 -8.27
CA VAL A 71 -0.44 0.95 -9.41
C VAL A 71 0.85 1.77 -9.46
N THR A 72 1.58 1.65 -10.56
CA THR A 72 2.83 2.38 -10.81
C THR A 72 2.64 3.38 -11.94
N SER A 73 3.37 4.49 -11.91
CA SER A 73 3.37 5.47 -13.02
C SER A 73 3.85 4.92 -14.37
N ALA A 74 4.51 3.75 -14.39
CA ALA A 74 4.93 3.08 -15.62
C ALA A 74 3.77 2.36 -16.35
N GLN A 75 2.65 2.12 -15.68
CA GLN A 75 1.48 1.50 -16.30
C GLN A 75 0.74 2.57 -17.11
N SER A 76 0.69 2.37 -18.43
CA SER A 76 -0.05 3.19 -19.40
C SER A 76 -1.34 2.50 -19.83
#